data_AF-A0A6I2XYN3-F1
#
_entry.id   AF-A0A6I2XYN3-F1
#
_cell.length_a   1.000
_cell.length_b   1.000
_cell.length_c   1.000
_cell.angle_alpha   90.00
_cell.angle_beta   90.00
_cell.angle_gamma   90.00
#
_symmetry.space_group_name_H-M   'P 1'
#
loop_
_entity.id
_entity.type
_entity.pdbx_description
1 polymer ?
#
loop_
_entity_poly.entity_id
_entity_poly.type
_entity_poly.pdbx_seq_one_letter_code
_entity_poly.pdbx_strand_id
1 'polypeptide(L)'
;MNLTRRITLTALSAVALSAVAVSPAVAAEPALVTPQATLDAAYHCHGVAITATSLTPIMLVTGTGATGEAAYGIGEGAFNTYGHPVCDVDFPDNTTADVQVSVEYLVNGIKRMYAAGHRKIAVYGISQGGLLPRWALTYWP
;
A
#
# COMPACT_ATOMS: atom_id res chain seq x y z
N MET A 1 72.98 40.56 4.40
CA MET A 1 72.19 39.37 4.02
C MET A 1 71.31 38.98 5.20
N ASN A 2 70.09 39.49 5.25
CA ASN A 2 69.11 39.20 6.31
C ASN A 2 68.11 38.17 5.78
N LEU A 3 67.98 37.03 6.47
CA LEU A 3 66.98 36.01 6.14
C LEU A 3 66.03 35.83 7.33
N THR A 4 64.95 36.59 7.34
CA THR A 4 63.87 36.44 8.33
C THR A 4 62.84 35.45 7.78
N ARG A 5 62.82 34.23 8.33
CA ARG A 5 61.90 33.15 7.98
C ARG A 5 60.58 33.36 8.73
N ARG A 6 59.50 33.70 8.02
CA ARG A 6 58.14 33.77 8.59
C ARG A 6 57.58 32.35 8.70
N ILE A 7 57.25 31.92 9.92
CA ILE A 7 56.55 30.66 10.19
C ILE A 7 55.07 31.01 10.33
N THR A 8 54.26 30.54 9.37
CA THR A 8 52.81 30.71 9.40
C THR A 8 52.21 29.50 10.13
N LEU A 9 51.73 29.68 11.36
CA LEU A 9 50.93 28.65 12.04
C LEU A 9 49.53 28.57 11.40
N THR A 10 49.21 27.43 10.80
CA THR A 10 47.87 27.09 10.36
C THR A 10 47.14 26.40 11.52
N ALA A 11 46.11 27.03 12.08
CA ALA A 11 45.28 26.45 13.12
C ALA A 11 44.29 25.44 12.48
N LEU A 12 44.41 24.16 12.82
CA LEU A 12 43.45 23.12 12.46
C LEU A 12 42.28 23.16 13.47
N SER A 13 41.13 23.70 13.05
CA SER A 13 39.88 23.57 13.81
C SER A 13 39.29 22.17 13.57
N ALA A 14 39.30 21.33 14.59
CA ALA A 14 38.61 20.03 14.57
C ALA A 14 37.11 20.24 14.79
N VAL A 15 36.31 20.03 13.74
CA VAL A 15 34.84 19.97 13.83
C VAL A 15 34.46 18.57 14.31
N ALA A 16 34.02 18.44 15.56
CA ALA A 16 33.47 17.20 16.09
C ALA A 16 32.06 16.99 15.49
N LEU A 17 31.95 16.03 14.56
CA LEU A 17 30.69 15.62 13.96
C LEU A 17 29.97 14.67 14.94
N SER A 18 29.04 15.20 15.73
CA SER A 18 28.17 14.38 16.57
C SER A 18 27.21 13.58 15.68
N ALA A 19 27.45 12.28 15.53
CA ALA A 19 26.52 11.38 14.85
C ALA A 19 25.27 11.18 15.72
N VAL A 20 24.22 11.95 15.45
CA VAL A 20 22.90 11.69 16.01
C VAL A 20 22.33 10.47 15.30
N ALA A 21 22.23 9.35 16.02
CA ALA A 21 21.52 8.17 15.53
C ALA A 21 20.01 8.48 15.47
N VAL A 22 19.53 8.94 14.31
CA VAL A 22 18.10 9.05 14.04
C VAL A 22 17.59 7.62 13.84
N SER A 23 16.94 7.06 14.86
CA SER A 23 16.13 5.85 14.64
C SER A 23 14.98 6.23 13.72
N PRO A 24 14.71 5.51 12.63
CA PRO A 24 13.54 5.78 11.83
C PRO A 24 12.33 5.52 12.72
N ALA A 25 11.61 6.59 13.08
CA ALA A 25 10.29 6.43 13.64
C ALA A 25 9.45 5.77 12.55
N VAL A 26 9.10 4.50 12.73
CA VAL A 26 8.04 3.88 11.92
C VAL A 26 6.79 4.65 12.31
N ALA A 27 6.31 5.51 11.41
CA ALA A 27 5.08 6.23 11.65
C ALA A 27 3.98 5.18 11.88
N ALA A 28 3.21 5.33 12.96
CA ALA A 28 2.09 4.45 13.21
C ALA A 28 1.13 4.53 12.03
N GLU A 29 0.58 3.38 11.63
CA GLU A 29 -0.50 3.35 10.63
C GLU A 29 -1.65 4.28 11.07
N PRO A 30 -2.18 5.13 10.17
CA PRO A 30 -3.38 5.89 10.48
C PRO A 30 -4.54 4.95 10.84
N ALA A 31 -5.30 5.33 11.86
CA ALA A 31 -6.52 4.58 12.21
C ALA A 31 -7.54 4.69 11.07
N LEU A 32 -8.19 3.57 10.73
CA LEU A 32 -9.36 3.60 9.86
C LEU A 32 -10.51 4.24 10.63
N VAL A 33 -11.14 5.27 10.04
CA VAL A 33 -12.26 5.99 10.69
C VAL A 33 -13.62 5.51 10.18
N THR A 34 -13.64 4.84 9.03
CA THR A 34 -14.82 4.15 8.49
C THR A 34 -15.18 2.98 9.42
N PRO A 35 -16.46 2.79 9.78
CA PRO A 35 -16.88 1.67 10.62
C PRO A 35 -16.49 0.32 10.04
N GLN A 36 -15.96 -0.59 10.87
CA GLN A 36 -15.49 -1.90 10.44
C GLN A 36 -16.56 -2.71 9.69
N ALA A 37 -17.81 -2.68 10.15
CA ALA A 37 -18.91 -3.39 9.50
C ALA A 37 -19.15 -2.89 8.06
N THR A 38 -18.92 -1.59 7.80
CA THR A 38 -19.02 -1.01 6.45
C THR A 38 -17.86 -1.49 5.57
N LEU A 39 -16.64 -1.49 6.11
CA LEU A 39 -15.45 -1.98 5.41
C LEU A 39 -15.54 -3.47 5.08
N ASP A 40 -16.11 -4.28 5.98
CA ASP A 40 -16.29 -5.71 5.79
C ASP A 40 -17.39 -6.04 4.78
N ALA A 41 -18.47 -5.25 4.76
CA ALA A 41 -19.59 -5.45 3.83
C ALA A 41 -19.21 -5.18 2.37
N ALA A 42 -18.23 -4.31 2.12
CA ALA A 42 -17.76 -3.95 0.78
C ALA A 42 -16.76 -4.96 0.19
N TYR A 43 -16.28 -5.95 0.97
CA TYR A 43 -15.24 -6.88 0.55
C TYR A 43 -15.84 -8.14 -0.08
N HIS A 44 -15.45 -8.43 -1.33
CA HIS A 44 -15.96 -9.56 -2.10
C HIS A 44 -14.81 -10.43 -2.62
N CYS A 45 -15.06 -11.72 -2.80
CA CYS A 45 -14.10 -12.65 -3.37
C CYS A 45 -14.76 -13.60 -4.35
N HIS A 46 -13.97 -13.99 -5.35
CA HIS A 46 -14.34 -14.80 -6.50
C HIS A 46 -13.44 -16.02 -6.63
N GLY A 47 -13.97 -17.07 -7.24
CA GLY A 47 -13.23 -18.30 -7.51
C GLY A 47 -12.93 -19.12 -6.27
N VAL A 48 -11.75 -19.75 -6.23
CA VAL A 48 -11.34 -20.62 -5.12
C VAL A 48 -11.08 -19.80 -3.86
N ALA A 49 -11.57 -20.27 -2.71
CA ALA A 49 -11.33 -19.62 -1.44
C ALA A 49 -9.83 -19.53 -1.12
N ILE A 50 -9.38 -18.40 -0.56
CA ILE A 50 -7.98 -18.16 -0.18
C ILE A 50 -7.42 -19.26 0.74
N THR A 51 -8.26 -19.77 1.65
CA THR A 51 -7.93 -20.82 2.62
C THR A 51 -7.84 -22.22 2.01
N ALA A 52 -8.40 -22.43 0.81
CA ALA A 52 -8.45 -23.71 0.13
C ALA A 52 -7.30 -23.90 -0.89
N THR A 53 -6.37 -22.94 -0.99
CA THR A 53 -5.26 -23.00 -1.95
C THR A 53 -4.00 -22.30 -1.43
N SER A 54 -2.85 -22.67 -1.96
CA SER A 54 -1.57 -21.99 -1.73
C SER A 54 -1.26 -20.92 -2.78
N LEU A 55 -2.09 -20.77 -3.82
CA LEU A 55 -1.90 -19.76 -4.87
C LEU A 55 -1.95 -18.34 -4.30
N THR A 56 -1.16 -17.43 -4.87
CA THR A 56 -1.12 -16.02 -4.47
C THR A 56 -2.47 -15.36 -4.75
N PRO A 57 -3.21 -14.89 -3.74
CA PRO A 57 -4.49 -14.23 -3.99
C PRO A 57 -4.27 -12.81 -4.55
N ILE A 58 -5.20 -12.33 -5.37
CA ILE A 58 -5.11 -11.07 -6.11
C ILE A 58 -6.15 -10.09 -5.58
N MET A 59 -5.71 -8.94 -5.09
CA MET A 59 -6.58 -7.79 -4.79
C MET A 59 -6.79 -7.00 -6.08
N LEU A 60 -7.99 -7.10 -6.65
CA LEU A 60 -8.42 -6.33 -7.80
C LEU A 60 -8.98 -4.98 -7.34
N VAL A 61 -8.40 -3.90 -7.82
CA VAL A 61 -8.76 -2.53 -7.45
C VAL A 61 -9.36 -1.83 -8.66
N THR A 62 -10.66 -1.56 -8.57
CA THR A 62 -11.44 -0.96 -9.65
C THR A 62 -11.05 0.51 -9.91
N GLY A 63 -11.49 1.03 -11.06
CA GLY A 63 -11.25 2.40 -11.49
C GLY A 63 -12.39 3.35 -11.15
N THR A 64 -12.18 4.64 -11.43
CA THR A 64 -13.18 5.70 -11.22
C THR A 64 -14.51 5.36 -11.92
N GLY A 65 -15.62 5.46 -11.19
CA GLY A 65 -16.97 5.27 -11.69
C GLY A 65 -17.42 3.81 -11.80
N ALA A 66 -16.69 2.87 -11.21
CA ALA A 66 -16.99 1.45 -11.26
C ALA A 66 -17.02 0.81 -9.87
N THR A 67 -17.80 -0.27 -9.75
CA THR A 67 -17.80 -1.20 -8.60
C THR A 67 -16.66 -2.21 -8.74
N GLY A 68 -16.42 -3.00 -7.70
CA GLY A 68 -15.50 -4.14 -7.73
C GLY A 68 -15.96 -5.20 -8.73
N GLU A 69 -17.25 -5.57 -8.66
CA GLU A 69 -17.88 -6.53 -9.56
C GLU A 69 -17.74 -6.13 -11.04
N ALA A 70 -17.95 -4.85 -11.38
CA ALA A 70 -17.80 -4.36 -12.74
C ALA A 70 -16.36 -4.49 -13.25
N ALA A 71 -15.36 -4.28 -12.38
CA ALA A 71 -13.96 -4.50 -12.72
C ALA A 71 -13.62 -5.99 -12.88
N TYR A 72 -14.15 -6.85 -12.01
CA TYR A 72 -13.98 -8.30 -12.12
C TYR A 72 -14.53 -8.82 -13.45
N GLY A 73 -15.75 -8.39 -13.83
CA GLY A 73 -16.40 -8.79 -15.07
C GLY A 73 -15.60 -8.48 -16.35
N ILE A 74 -14.76 -7.44 -16.35
CA ILE A 74 -13.87 -7.14 -17.49
C ILE A 74 -12.81 -8.24 -17.68
N GLY A 75 -12.31 -8.80 -16.57
CA GLY A 75 -11.21 -9.76 -16.55
C GLY A 75 -11.60 -11.20 -16.25
N GLU A 76 -12.88 -11.48 -16.00
CA GLU A 76 -13.36 -12.75 -15.44
C GLU A 76 -12.82 -13.98 -16.19
N GLY A 77 -12.90 -14.00 -17.53
CA GLY A 77 -12.39 -15.12 -18.32
C GLY A 77 -10.89 -15.39 -18.11
N ALA A 78 -10.09 -14.33 -17.97
CA ALA A 78 -8.66 -14.45 -17.69
C ALA A 78 -8.39 -14.90 -16.26
N PHE A 79 -9.13 -14.36 -15.27
CA PHE A 79 -9.00 -14.77 -13.87
C PHE A 79 -9.39 -16.23 -13.66
N ASN A 80 -10.49 -16.68 -14.27
CA ASN A 80 -10.93 -18.07 -14.22
C ASN A 80 -9.90 -19.02 -14.84
N THR A 81 -9.28 -18.61 -15.94
CA THR A 81 -8.19 -19.40 -16.58
C THR A 81 -6.94 -19.44 -15.72
N TYR A 82 -6.61 -18.34 -15.03
CA TYR A 82 -5.44 -18.27 -14.15
C TYR A 82 -5.65 -19.06 -12.86
N GLY A 83 -6.87 -19.09 -12.31
CA GLY A 83 -7.28 -19.96 -11.20
C GLY A 83 -6.88 -19.48 -9.80
N HIS A 84 -6.36 -18.27 -9.67
CA HIS A 84 -6.02 -17.67 -8.38
C HIS A 84 -7.27 -17.11 -7.69
N PRO A 85 -7.33 -17.08 -6.34
CA PRO A 85 -8.36 -16.30 -5.65
C PRO A 85 -8.28 -14.83 -6.07
N VAL A 86 -9.40 -14.22 -6.41
CA VAL A 86 -9.49 -12.79 -6.71
C VAL A 86 -10.46 -12.17 -5.73
N CYS A 87 -10.07 -11.10 -5.06
CA CYS A 87 -10.97 -10.33 -4.21
C CYS A 87 -10.95 -8.88 -4.65
N ASP A 88 -12.07 -8.20 -4.47
CA ASP A 88 -12.23 -6.78 -4.76
C ASP A 88 -12.96 -6.08 -3.60
N VAL A 89 -13.05 -4.76 -3.72
CA VAL A 89 -13.78 -3.94 -2.77
C VAL A 89 -14.65 -2.95 -3.51
N ASP A 90 -15.89 -2.79 -3.05
CA ASP A 90 -16.77 -1.71 -3.47
C ASP A 90 -16.41 -0.42 -2.76
N PHE A 91 -15.71 0.47 -3.47
CA PHE A 91 -15.35 1.79 -2.96
C PHE A 91 -16.56 2.72 -2.91
N PRO A 92 -16.60 3.66 -1.94
CA PRO A 92 -17.70 4.62 -1.83
C PRO A 92 -17.91 5.42 -3.12
N ASP A 93 -19.18 5.65 -3.44
CA ASP A 93 -19.62 6.35 -4.64
C ASP A 93 -18.96 5.83 -5.93
N ASN A 94 -18.80 4.50 -6.05
CA ASN A 94 -18.15 3.85 -7.19
C ASN A 94 -16.75 4.41 -7.47
N THR A 95 -15.92 4.55 -6.44
CA THR A 95 -14.55 5.04 -6.59
C THR A 95 -14.50 6.53 -7.00
N THR A 96 -15.50 7.32 -6.61
CA THR A 96 -15.55 8.78 -6.85
C THR A 96 -15.58 9.63 -5.59
N ALA A 97 -15.67 9.00 -4.41
CA ALA A 97 -15.53 9.67 -3.13
C ALA A 97 -14.09 10.15 -2.88
N ASP A 98 -13.85 10.73 -1.69
CA ASP A 98 -12.50 11.08 -1.25
C ASP A 98 -11.58 9.84 -1.33
N VAL A 99 -10.42 10.03 -1.96
CA VAL A 99 -9.38 9.00 -2.08
C VAL A 99 -8.93 8.50 -0.72
N GLN A 100 -8.84 9.35 0.30
CA GLN A 100 -8.42 8.97 1.65
C GLN A 100 -9.42 8.00 2.28
N VAL A 101 -10.72 8.29 2.16
CA VAL A 101 -11.78 7.38 2.64
C VAL A 101 -11.77 6.09 1.83
N SER A 102 -11.64 6.18 0.50
CA SER A 102 -11.60 5.01 -0.38
C SER A 102 -10.42 4.08 -0.08
N VAL A 103 -9.26 4.62 0.34
CA VAL A 103 -8.10 3.80 0.71
C VAL A 103 -8.36 2.95 1.96
N GLU A 104 -9.20 3.39 2.90
CA GLU A 104 -9.51 2.60 4.09
C GLU A 104 -10.13 1.25 3.75
N TYR A 105 -10.98 1.22 2.73
CA TYR A 105 -11.60 0.02 2.16
C TYR A 105 -10.54 -0.93 1.59
N LEU A 106 -9.58 -0.38 0.84
CA LEU A 106 -8.47 -1.16 0.30
C LEU A 106 -7.56 -1.71 1.40
N VAL A 107 -7.20 -0.90 2.40
CA VAL A 107 -6.38 -1.32 3.54
C VAL A 107 -7.05 -2.46 4.30
N ASN A 108 -8.35 -2.33 4.59
CA ASN A 108 -9.12 -3.41 5.23
C ASN A 108 -9.09 -4.70 4.39
N GLY A 109 -9.38 -4.59 3.10
CA GLY A 109 -9.37 -5.75 2.19
C GLY A 109 -8.00 -6.44 2.12
N ILE A 110 -6.91 -5.67 2.02
CA ILE A 110 -5.54 -6.21 2.01
C ILE A 110 -5.23 -6.97 3.32
N LYS A 111 -5.55 -6.37 4.47
CA LYS A 111 -5.35 -6.99 5.79
C LYS A 111 -6.17 -8.27 5.92
N ARG A 112 -7.41 -8.27 5.44
CA ARG A 112 -8.31 -9.43 5.45
C ARG A 112 -7.79 -10.56 4.57
N MET A 113 -7.33 -10.27 3.36
CA MET A 113 -6.72 -11.26 2.47
C MET A 113 -5.46 -11.88 3.08
N TYR A 114 -4.59 -11.06 3.67
CA TYR A 114 -3.39 -11.56 4.33
C TYR A 114 -3.74 -12.43 5.54
N ALA A 115 -4.72 -12.02 6.36
CA ALA A 115 -5.18 -12.81 7.49
C ALA A 115 -5.78 -14.16 7.08
N ALA A 116 -6.49 -14.22 5.95
CA ALA A 116 -7.06 -15.46 5.44
C ALA A 116 -6.00 -16.45 4.90
N GLY A 117 -4.94 -15.92 4.27
CA GLY A 117 -3.96 -16.74 3.56
C GLY A 117 -2.59 -16.89 4.21
N HIS A 118 -2.27 -16.05 5.21
CA HIS A 118 -0.95 -15.89 5.84
C HIS A 118 0.22 -15.83 4.85
N ARG A 119 -0.02 -15.22 3.69
CA ARG A 119 0.95 -15.12 2.59
C ARG A 119 0.80 -13.80 1.86
N LYS A 120 1.87 -13.38 1.16
CA LYS A 120 1.85 -12.18 0.34
C LYS A 120 0.73 -12.26 -0.70
N ILE A 121 0.11 -11.12 -0.97
CA ILE A 121 -0.92 -10.97 -1.98
C ILE A 121 -0.35 -10.24 -3.20
N ALA A 122 -0.97 -10.39 -4.36
CA ALA A 122 -0.76 -9.51 -5.50
C ALA A 122 -1.82 -8.39 -5.48
N VAL A 123 -1.49 -7.22 -6.04
CA VAL A 123 -2.44 -6.12 -6.22
C VAL A 123 -2.50 -5.76 -7.70
N TYR A 124 -3.70 -5.74 -8.27
CA TYR A 124 -3.97 -5.42 -9.65
C TYR A 124 -4.88 -4.20 -9.71
N GLY A 125 -4.36 -3.07 -10.19
CA GLY A 125 -5.08 -1.80 -10.23
C GLY A 125 -5.47 -1.35 -11.63
N ILE A 126 -6.70 -0.84 -11.78
CA ILE A 126 -7.20 -0.27 -13.04
C ILE A 126 -7.41 1.24 -12.86
N SER A 127 -6.74 2.08 -13.66
CA SER A 127 -6.90 3.54 -13.61
C SER A 127 -6.67 4.11 -12.19
N GLN A 128 -7.67 4.72 -11.53
CA GLN A 128 -7.58 5.15 -10.12
C GLN A 128 -7.25 3.99 -9.18
N GLY A 129 -7.62 2.76 -9.52
CA GLY A 129 -7.21 1.57 -8.79
C GLY A 129 -5.70 1.31 -8.82
N GLY A 130 -4.91 2.01 -9.66
CA GLY A 130 -3.46 2.06 -9.54
C GLY A 130 -2.96 3.11 -8.53
N LEU A 131 -3.71 4.21 -8.34
CA LEU A 131 -3.42 5.25 -7.34
C LEU A 131 -3.70 4.77 -5.92
N LEU A 132 -4.86 4.14 -5.68
CA LEU A 132 -5.29 3.71 -4.34
C LEU A 132 -4.26 2.80 -3.64
N PRO A 133 -3.67 1.76 -4.28
CA PRO A 133 -2.60 0.95 -3.68
C PRO A 133 -1.33 1.75 -3.40
N ARG A 134 -0.98 2.72 -4.25
CA ARG A 134 0.20 3.57 -4.01
C ARG A 134 0.00 4.43 -2.77
N TRP A 135 -1.21 4.94 -2.55
CA TRP A 135 -1.55 5.67 -1.33
C TRP A 135 -1.53 4.75 -0.12
N ALA A 136 -2.23 3.61 -0.18
CA ALA A 136 -2.28 2.62 0.90
C ALA A 136 -0.87 2.23 1.36
N LEU A 137 -0.01 1.80 0.44
CA LEU A 137 1.35 1.33 0.76
C LEU A 137 2.33 2.44 1.16
N THR A 138 1.99 3.71 0.93
CA THR A 138 2.81 4.84 1.38
C THR A 138 2.50 5.20 2.83
N TYR A 139 1.24 5.09 3.24
CA TYR A 139 0.77 5.60 4.53
C TYR A 139 0.37 4.51 5.53
N TRP A 140 0.18 3.26 5.10
CA TRP A 140 -0.05 2.07 5.95
C TRP A 140 1.04 1.01 5.72
N PRO A 141 2.24 1.19 6.33
CA PRO A 141 3.39 0.32 6.14
C PRO A 141 3.30 -1.05 6.83
#